data_AF-A0A2W4VD10-F1
#
_entry.id   AF-A0A2W4VD10-F1
#
_cell.length_a   1.000
_cell.length_b   1.000
_cell.length_c   1.000
_cell.angle_alpha   90.00
_cell.angle_beta   90.00
_cell.angle_gamma   90.00
#
_symmetry.space_group_name_H-M   'P 1'
#
loop_
_entity.id
_entity.type
_entity.pdbx_description
1 polymer ?
#
loop_
_entity_poly.entity_id
_entity_poly.type
_entity_poly.pdbx_seq_one_letter_code
_entity_poly.pdbx_strand_id
1 'polypeptide(L)' 'MDTKLIRQLWSAVQSASTKGLSHLDDPTLMQSLVNVMCEDPGFDPGNLAAMNSYIQTRLPLIRDIASQA' A
#
# COMPACT_ATOMS: atom_id res chain seq x y z
N MET A 1 -5.29 5.50 -13.24
CA MET A 1 -4.10 5.35 -12.37
C MET A 1 -2.93 4.91 -13.23
N ASP A 2 -1.81 5.61 -13.13
CA ASP A 2 -0.59 5.31 -13.88
C ASP A 2 0.06 4.00 -13.43
N THR A 3 0.61 3.25 -14.38
CA THR A 3 1.30 1.97 -14.13
C THR A 3 2.50 2.16 -13.19
N LYS A 4 3.11 3.34 -13.19
CA LYS A 4 4.21 3.71 -12.31
C LYS A 4 3.77 3.79 -10.84
N LEU A 5 2.64 4.45 -10.57
CA LEU A 5 2.04 4.52 -9.23
C LEU A 5 1.66 3.14 -8.71
N ILE A 6 1.05 2.30 -9.54
CA ILE A 6 0.72 0.91 -9.16
C ILE A 6 1.99 0.13 -8.81
N ARG A 7 3.08 0.31 -9.57
CA ARG A 7 4.34 -0.38 -9.32
C ARG A 7 5.03 0.13 -8.05
N GLN A 8 5.01 1.45 -7.80
CA GLN A 8 5.49 2.05 -6.55
C GLN A 8 4.68 1.54 -5.35
N LEU A 9 3.36 1.45 -5.50
CA LEU A 9 2.48 0.90 -4.46
C LEU A 9 2.89 -0.54 -4.13
N TRP A 10 3.00 -1.39 -5.14
CA TRP A 10 3.35 -2.80 -4.93
C TRP A 10 4.76 -2.97 -4.35
N SER A 11 5.72 -2.11 -4.73
CA SER A 11 7.05 -2.09 -4.12
C SER A 11 6.98 -1.69 -2.64
N ALA A 12 6.19 -0.67 -2.31
CA ALA A 12 5.96 -0.22 -0.93
C ALA A 12 5.27 -1.33 -0.12
N VAL A 13 4.21 -1.94 -0.67
CA VAL A 13 3.51 -3.10 -0.10
C VAL A 13 4.50 -4.21 0.21
N GLN A 14 5.29 -4.65 -0.76
CA GLN A 14 6.22 -5.77 -0.58
C GLN A 14 7.31 -5.47 0.46
N SER A 15 7.85 -4.24 0.45
CA SER A 15 8.83 -3.79 1.45
C SER A 15 8.22 -3.67 2.84
N ALA A 16 6.92 -3.42 2.93
CA ALA A 16 6.23 -3.24 4.18
C ALA A 16 5.77 -4.63 4.72
N SER A 17 5.27 -5.52 3.86
CA SER A 17 4.98 -6.93 4.16
C SER A 17 6.17 -7.64 4.81
N THR A 18 7.38 -7.42 4.30
CA THR A 18 8.64 -7.98 4.85
C THR A 18 9.03 -7.41 6.22
N LYS A 19 8.45 -6.29 6.66
CA LYS A 19 8.69 -5.68 7.98
C LYS A 19 7.74 -6.17 9.08
N GLY A 20 6.94 -7.21 8.82
CA GLY A 20 6.03 -7.80 9.82
C GLY A 20 4.61 -7.21 9.82
N LEU A 21 4.18 -6.66 8.68
CA LEU A 21 2.81 -6.14 8.47
C LEU A 21 1.72 -7.21 8.61
N SER A 22 2.07 -8.49 8.60
CA SER A 22 1.18 -9.63 8.85
C SER A 22 0.43 -9.52 10.18
N HIS A 23 1.02 -8.85 11.17
CA HIS A 23 0.43 -8.68 12.50
C HIS A 23 -0.42 -7.42 12.65
N LEU A 24 -0.46 -6.55 11.63
CA LEU A 24 -1.17 -5.27 11.71
C LEU A 24 -2.65 -5.43 11.28
N ASP A 25 -3.52 -4.72 11.99
CA ASP A 25 -4.91 -4.55 11.61
C ASP A 25 -5.03 -3.86 10.25
N ASP A 26 -6.07 -4.21 9.51
CA ASP A 26 -6.40 -3.67 8.19
C ASP A 26 -6.32 -2.13 8.08
N PRO A 27 -6.88 -1.34 9.03
CA PRO A 27 -6.71 0.12 9.01
C PRO A 27 -5.25 0.57 9.20
N THR A 28 -4.47 -0.14 10.01
CA THR A 28 -3.07 0.21 10.29
C THR A 28 -2.17 -0.11 9.10
N LEU A 29 -2.42 -1.25 8.44
CA LEU A 29 -1.74 -1.65 7.20
C LEU A 29 -2.01 -0.63 6.08
N MET A 30 -3.26 -0.22 5.94
CA MET A 30 -3.67 0.77 4.95
C MET A 30 -3.03 2.14 5.21
N GLN A 31 -3.04 2.61 6.46
CA GLN A 31 -2.38 3.87 6.86
C GLN A 31 -0.87 3.83 6.59
N SER A 32 -0.20 2.71 6.87
CA SER A 32 1.23 2.56 6.63
C SER A 32 1.57 2.65 5.14
N LEU A 33 0.73 2.08 4.27
CA LEU A 33 0.89 2.16 2.81
C LEU A 33 0.68 3.57 2.27
N VAL A 34 -0.35 4.24 2.76
CA VAL A 34 -0.63 5.63 2.40
C VAL A 34 0.51 6.53 2.86
N ASN A 35 1.05 6.31 4.06
CA ASN A 35 2.17 7.09 4.57
C ASN A 35 3.43 6.92 3.71
N VAL A 36 3.81 5.67 3.39
CA VAL A 36 4.97 5.39 2.53
C VAL A 36 4.82 6.02 1.14
N MET A 37 3.61 6.03 0.59
CA MET A 37 3.34 6.69 -0.69
C MET A 37 3.36 8.22 -0.56
N CYS A 38 2.86 8.77 0.54
CA CYS A 38 2.91 10.22 0.79
C CYS A 38 4.34 10.72 1.05
N GLU A 39 5.23 9.85 1.52
CA GLU A 39 6.66 10.10 1.66
C GLU A 39 7.40 10.05 0.30
N ASP A 40 6.79 9.50 -0.75
CA ASP A 40 7.37 9.48 -2.09
C ASP A 40 7.22 10.86 -2.77
N PRO A 41 8.33 11.53 -3.13
CA PRO A 41 8.26 12.87 -3.74
C PRO A 41 7.65 12.88 -5.15
N GLY A 42 7.42 11.71 -5.76
CA GLY A 42 6.70 11.55 -7.01
C GLY A 42 5.20 11.28 -6.85
N PHE A 43 4.69 11.26 -5.62
CA PHE A 43 3.30 10.98 -5.33
C PHE A 43 2.42 12.22 -5.53
N ASP A 44 1.44 12.11 -6.43
CA ASP A 44 0.46 13.16 -6.65
C ASP A 44 -0.70 13.02 -5.65
N PRO A 45 -0.94 14.01 -4.79
CA PRO A 45 -2.02 13.96 -3.80
C PRO A 45 -3.42 13.92 -4.42
N GLY A 46 -3.59 14.34 -5.68
CA GLY A 46 -4.84 14.18 -6.43
C GLY A 46 -5.20 12.72 -6.71
N ASN A 47 -4.19 11.82 -6.73
CA ASN A 47 -4.41 10.38 -6.87
C ASN A 47 -4.56 9.65 -5.52
N LEU A 48 -4.49 10.35 -4.39
CA LEU A 48 -4.65 9.75 -3.05
C LEU A 48 -6.00 9.06 -2.89
N ALA A 49 -7.11 9.69 -3.30
CA ALA A 49 -8.44 9.08 -3.18
C ALA A 49 -8.60 7.81 -4.03
N ALA A 50 -8.08 7.84 -5.27
CA ALA A 50 -8.07 6.70 -6.17
C ALA A 50 -7.18 5.57 -5.63
N MET A 51 -6.03 5.92 -5.07
CA MET A 51 -5.12 4.97 -4.44
C MET A 51 -5.70 4.36 -3.18
N ASN A 52 -6.35 5.16 -2.33
CA ASN A 52 -6.99 4.69 -1.11
C ASN A 52 -8.07 3.65 -1.45
N SER A 53 -8.91 3.97 -2.44
CA SER A 53 -9.94 3.04 -2.93
C SER A 53 -9.31 1.78 -3.52
N TYR A 54 -8.20 1.91 -4.26
CA TYR A 54 -7.49 0.78 -4.84
C TYR A 54 -6.87 -0.13 -3.77
N ILE A 55 -6.21 0.46 -2.76
CA ILE A 55 -5.65 -0.24 -1.60
C ILE A 55 -6.77 -0.94 -0.84
N GLN A 56 -7.92 -0.30 -0.58
CA GLN A 56 -9.07 -0.95 0.07
C GLN A 56 -9.59 -2.15 -0.72
N THR A 57 -9.70 -2.01 -2.04
CA THR A 57 -10.18 -3.08 -2.92
C THR A 57 -9.20 -4.26 -2.95
N ARG A 58 -7.90 -3.99 -2.81
CA ARG A 58 -6.84 -5.01 -2.83
C ARG A 58 -6.27 -5.34 -1.45
N LEU A 59 -6.84 -4.78 -0.38
CA LEU A 59 -6.43 -5.00 0.99
C LEU A 59 -6.40 -6.49 1.36
N PRO A 60 -7.42 -7.31 1.03
CA PRO A 60 -7.35 -8.75 1.30
C PRO A 60 -6.18 -9.43 0.59
N LEU A 61 -5.84 -9.02 -0.63
CA LEU A 61 -4.71 -9.55 -1.38
C LEU A 61 -3.36 -9.11 -0.76
N ILE A 62 -3.27 -7.86 -0.32
CA ILE A 62 -2.07 -7.34 0.36
C ILE A 62 -1.85 -8.08 1.68
N ARG A 63 -2.93 -8.31 2.45
CA ARG A 63 -2.90 -9.07 3.71
C ARG A 63 -2.47 -10.51 3.47
N ASP A 64 -3.00 -11.14 2.43
CA ASP A 64 -2.62 -12.49 2.04
C ASP A 64 -1.12 -12.57 1.70
N ILE A 65 -0.59 -11.64 0.91
CA ILE A 65 0.84 -11.55 0.59
C ILE A 65 1.69 -11.27 1.84
N ALA A 66 1.23 -10.40 2.74
CA ALA A 66 1.91 -10.12 4.01
C ALA A 66 1.91 -11.33 4.95
N SER A 67 0.90 -12.20 4.86
CA SER A 67 0.78 -13.41 5.67
C SER A 67 1.62 -14.57 5.13
N GLN A 68 1.96 -14.54 3.84
CA GLN A 68 2.79 -15.55 3.17
C GLN A 68 4.31 -15.24 3.21
N ALA A 69 4.70 -14.06 3.71
CA ALA A 69 6.09 -13.58 3.75
C ALA A 69 6.85 -13.99 5.02
#